data_AF-A0A829VUD9-F1
#
_entry.id   AF-A0A829VUD9-F1
#
_cell.length_a   1.000
_cell.length_b   1.000
_cell.length_c   1.000
_cell.angle_alpha   90.00
_cell.angle_beta   90.00
_cell.angle_gamma   90.00
#
_symmetry.space_group_name_H-M   'P 1'
#
loop_
_entity.id
_entity.type
_entity.pdbx_description
1 polymer ?
#
loop_
_entity_poly.entity_id
_entity_poly.type
_entity_poly.pdbx_seq_one_letter_code
_entity_poly.pdbx_strand_id
1 'polypeptide(L)'
;MSNSILEYYKKNPNAIILGYHLEYMSLDDRDIYKLWTRDESEYNRETLSYDCYTYFDLLINNFGYTAKALFLYADQLKTYEAMEDMGYLIKELYDYAKMMNTISDKFDKYPRHFLTTHKIACRNYNRMKKEFSEDLFKKRIMKKYECTFGDYQFIYPENIQDIKDESVQQNNCVSSYIDKVIDGKCHIMFLRKKSAPDESLVTIEIRNDRIVQAKRRFNDDVTDEEQKVIDNWNKKFSNKKEEVAT
;
A
#
# COMPACT_ATOMS: atom_id res chain seq x y z
N MET A 1 4.52 -37.13 -8.95
CA MET A 1 4.60 -36.12 -7.87
C MET A 1 5.98 -36.23 -7.23
N SER A 2 6.75 -35.15 -7.18
CA SER A 2 8.03 -35.15 -6.45
C SER A 2 7.78 -35.23 -4.94
N ASN A 3 8.75 -35.71 -4.16
CA ASN A 3 8.64 -35.75 -2.69
C ASN A 3 8.37 -34.36 -2.09
N SER A 4 8.87 -33.28 -2.68
CA SER A 4 8.66 -31.91 -2.20
C SER A 4 7.21 -31.45 -2.30
N ILE A 5 6.51 -31.77 -3.40
CA ILE A 5 5.11 -31.38 -3.61
C ILE A 5 4.19 -31.99 -2.56
N LEU A 6 4.45 -33.25 -2.19
CA LEU A 6 3.66 -33.94 -1.16
C LEU A 6 3.85 -33.27 0.22
N GLU A 7 5.06 -32.82 0.53
CA GLU A 7 5.34 -32.09 1.76
C GLU A 7 4.66 -30.72 1.79
N TYR A 8 4.63 -29.99 0.67
CA TYR A 8 3.86 -28.74 0.58
C TYR A 8 2.36 -28.98 0.75
N TYR A 9 1.83 -30.02 0.11
CA TYR A 9 0.42 -30.38 0.25
C TYR A 9 0.03 -30.67 1.71
N LYS A 10 0.88 -31.39 2.45
CA LYS A 10 0.65 -31.70 3.86
C LYS A 10 0.62 -30.46 4.76
N LYS A 11 1.33 -29.38 4.40
CA LYS A 11 1.33 -28.13 5.18
C LYS A 11 -0.05 -27.45 5.17
N ASN A 12 -0.69 -27.38 4.00
CA ASN A 12 -1.93 -26.64 3.81
C ASN A 12 -2.94 -27.36 2.87
N PRO A 13 -3.38 -28.59 3.20
CA PRO A 13 -4.19 -29.41 2.30
C PRO A 13 -5.55 -28.76 2.00
N ASN A 14 -6.18 -28.16 3.00
CA ASN A 14 -7.48 -27.49 2.84
C ASN A 14 -7.41 -26.30 1.89
N ALA A 15 -6.33 -25.52 1.96
CA ALA A 15 -6.14 -24.38 1.06
C ALA A 15 -5.99 -24.81 -0.39
N ILE A 16 -5.27 -25.92 -0.63
CA ILE A 16 -5.02 -26.46 -1.96
C ILE A 16 -6.29 -27.11 -2.53
N ILE A 17 -6.96 -27.96 -1.74
CA ILE A 17 -8.25 -28.58 -2.13
C ILE A 17 -9.25 -27.49 -2.48
N LEU A 18 -9.32 -26.42 -1.69
CA LEU A 18 -10.22 -25.29 -1.94
C LEU A 18 -10.00 -24.70 -3.33
N GLY A 19 -8.75 -24.52 -3.77
CA GLY A 19 -8.44 -24.02 -5.12
C GLY A 19 -9.15 -24.84 -6.21
N TYR A 20 -9.04 -26.17 -6.17
CA TYR A 20 -9.69 -27.04 -7.17
C TYR A 20 -11.23 -27.12 -7.08
N HIS A 21 -11.85 -26.54 -6.05
CA HIS A 21 -13.31 -26.51 -5.87
C HIS A 21 -13.92 -25.12 -6.13
N LEU A 22 -13.12 -24.12 -6.48
CA LEU A 22 -13.61 -22.80 -6.84
C LEU A 22 -13.99 -22.73 -8.32
N GLU A 23 -14.91 -21.84 -8.65
CA GLU A 23 -15.25 -21.50 -10.02
C GLU A 23 -14.37 -20.34 -10.50
N TYR A 24 -13.82 -20.49 -11.70
CA TYR A 24 -12.89 -19.55 -12.32
C TYR A 24 -13.37 -19.13 -13.71
N MET A 25 -13.04 -17.91 -14.12
CA MET A 25 -13.28 -17.44 -15.49
C MET A 25 -12.25 -17.99 -16.47
N SER A 26 -10.98 -18.06 -16.05
CA SER A 26 -9.84 -18.35 -16.93
C SER A 26 -8.82 -19.34 -16.37
N LEU A 27 -8.69 -19.52 -15.05
CA LEU A 27 -7.76 -20.51 -14.48
C LEU A 27 -8.19 -21.94 -14.78
N ASP A 28 -7.22 -22.77 -15.14
CA ASP A 28 -7.38 -24.23 -15.25
C ASP A 28 -6.62 -24.97 -14.12
N ASP A 29 -6.75 -26.30 -14.07
CA ASP A 29 -6.08 -27.14 -13.06
C ASP A 29 -4.55 -27.01 -13.07
N ARG A 30 -3.95 -26.75 -14.25
CA ARG A 30 -2.51 -26.56 -14.41
C ARG A 30 -2.09 -25.22 -13.84
N ASP A 31 -2.90 -24.19 -13.99
CA ASP A 31 -2.68 -22.88 -13.39
C ASP A 31 -2.76 -22.93 -11.87
N ILE A 32 -3.80 -23.58 -11.34
CA ILE A 32 -3.94 -23.81 -9.89
C ILE A 32 -2.69 -24.53 -9.36
N TYR A 33 -2.28 -25.61 -10.03
CA TYR A 33 -1.06 -26.35 -9.71
C TYR A 33 0.17 -25.44 -9.67
N LYS A 34 0.39 -24.60 -10.69
CA LYS A 34 1.52 -23.68 -10.73
C LYS A 34 1.50 -22.65 -9.59
N LEU A 35 0.32 -22.14 -9.21
CA LEU A 35 0.18 -21.16 -8.14
C LEU A 35 0.68 -21.71 -6.80
N TRP A 36 0.24 -22.91 -6.40
CA TRP A 36 0.55 -23.43 -5.06
C TRP A 36 1.86 -24.22 -4.98
N THR A 37 2.40 -24.70 -6.11
CA THR A 37 3.66 -25.48 -6.13
C THR A 37 4.91 -24.66 -6.39
N ARG A 38 4.79 -23.40 -6.83
CA ARG A 38 5.98 -22.59 -7.13
C ARG A 38 6.78 -22.33 -5.85
N ASP A 39 7.97 -22.91 -5.80
CA ASP A 39 8.83 -22.92 -4.63
C ASP A 39 10.17 -22.22 -4.86
N GLU A 40 10.82 -21.95 -3.73
CA GLU A 40 12.19 -21.49 -3.62
C GLU A 40 12.84 -22.16 -2.40
N SER A 41 14.16 -22.30 -2.44
CA SER A 41 14.93 -22.95 -1.39
C SER A 41 16.02 -22.00 -0.90
N GLU A 42 16.11 -21.83 0.42
CA GLU A 42 17.13 -20.99 1.03
C GLU A 42 18.05 -21.84 1.91
N TYR A 43 19.36 -21.61 1.83
CA TYR A 43 20.33 -22.33 2.64
C TYR A 43 20.43 -21.70 4.04
N ASN A 44 20.03 -22.45 5.05
CA ASN A 44 20.12 -22.07 6.44
C ASN A 44 21.50 -22.43 6.99
N ARG A 45 22.29 -21.39 7.33
CA ARG A 45 23.67 -21.57 7.83
C ARG A 45 23.72 -22.07 9.27
N GLU A 46 22.66 -21.91 10.04
CA GLU A 46 22.60 -22.34 11.44
C GLU A 46 22.29 -23.83 11.55
N THR A 47 21.34 -24.32 10.75
CA THR A 47 20.94 -25.73 10.72
C THR A 47 21.70 -26.56 9.69
N LEU A 48 22.49 -25.91 8.82
CA LEU A 48 23.19 -26.51 7.68
C LEU A 48 22.25 -27.30 6.74
N SER A 49 21.03 -26.79 6.55
CA SER A 49 19.97 -27.40 5.74
C SER A 49 19.36 -26.42 4.74
N TYR A 50 18.62 -26.93 3.76
CA TYR A 50 17.78 -26.10 2.90
C TYR A 50 16.37 -26.01 3.46
N ASP A 51 15.90 -24.79 3.67
CA ASP A 51 14.50 -24.52 4.01
C ASP A 51 13.74 -24.29 2.70
N CYS A 52 12.75 -25.15 2.44
CA CYS A 52 11.93 -25.08 1.23
C CYS A 52 10.53 -24.54 1.55
N TYR A 53 10.10 -23.58 0.74
CA TYR A 53 8.82 -22.91 0.89
C TYR A 53 8.19 -22.60 -0.48
N THR A 54 6.87 -22.51 -0.51
CA THR A 54 6.14 -22.03 -1.68
C THR A 54 5.81 -20.55 -1.51
N TYR A 55 5.80 -19.79 -2.61
CA TYR A 55 5.38 -18.38 -2.54
C TYR A 55 3.93 -18.24 -2.07
N PHE A 56 3.09 -19.22 -2.40
CA PHE A 56 1.70 -19.31 -1.94
C PHE A 56 1.61 -19.39 -0.41
N ASP A 57 2.38 -20.28 0.22
CA ASP A 57 2.42 -20.39 1.68
C ASP A 57 2.99 -19.12 2.31
N LEU A 58 4.03 -18.52 1.73
CA LEU A 58 4.60 -17.28 2.24
C LEU A 58 3.59 -16.12 2.22
N LEU A 59 2.82 -15.98 1.14
CA LEU A 59 1.75 -14.97 1.04
C LEU A 59 0.70 -15.13 2.14
N ILE A 60 0.25 -16.37 2.39
CA ILE A 60 -0.75 -16.66 3.40
C ILE A 60 -0.19 -16.45 4.81
N ASN A 61 0.94 -17.07 5.11
CA ASN A 61 1.47 -17.16 6.47
C ASN A 61 2.10 -15.85 6.95
N ASN A 62 2.71 -15.06 6.05
CA ASN A 62 3.51 -13.90 6.44
C ASN A 62 2.87 -12.57 6.06
N PHE A 63 1.95 -12.56 5.10
CA PHE A 63 1.38 -11.32 4.55
C PHE A 63 -0.15 -11.25 4.65
N GLY A 64 -0.79 -12.19 5.35
CA GLY A 64 -2.24 -12.13 5.62
C GLY A 64 -3.12 -12.30 4.38
N TYR A 65 -2.64 -13.00 3.36
CA TYR A 65 -3.48 -13.43 2.24
C TYR A 65 -4.36 -14.60 2.67
N THR A 66 -5.49 -14.79 1.99
CA THR A 66 -6.30 -16.01 2.16
C THR A 66 -6.26 -16.80 0.86
N ALA A 67 -6.23 -18.13 0.95
CA ALA A 67 -6.16 -19.01 -0.20
C ALA A 67 -7.27 -18.70 -1.23
N LYS A 68 -8.53 -18.57 -0.77
CA LYS A 68 -9.67 -18.25 -1.61
C LYS A 68 -9.47 -16.95 -2.40
N ALA A 69 -9.15 -15.87 -1.69
CA ALA A 69 -8.99 -14.56 -2.32
C ALA A 69 -7.79 -14.54 -3.28
N LEU A 70 -6.70 -15.21 -2.91
CA LEU A 70 -5.49 -15.30 -3.73
C LEU A 70 -5.76 -16.03 -5.07
N PHE A 71 -6.47 -17.16 -5.04
CA PHE A 71 -6.84 -17.87 -6.28
C PHE A 71 -7.79 -17.03 -7.16
N LEU A 72 -8.84 -16.46 -6.58
CA LEU A 72 -9.80 -15.63 -7.33
C LEU A 72 -9.14 -14.38 -7.91
N TYR A 73 -8.17 -13.81 -7.19
CA TYR A 73 -7.41 -12.68 -7.69
C TYR A 73 -6.46 -13.08 -8.82
N ALA A 74 -5.76 -14.22 -8.73
CA ALA A 74 -4.97 -14.73 -9.84
C ALA A 74 -5.82 -14.96 -11.11
N ASP A 75 -7.06 -15.46 -10.95
CA ASP A 75 -8.02 -15.60 -12.04
C ASP A 75 -8.42 -14.27 -12.67
N GLN A 76 -8.66 -13.25 -11.84
CA GLN A 76 -8.91 -11.89 -12.31
C GLN A 76 -7.72 -11.33 -13.10
N LEU A 77 -6.49 -11.53 -12.62
CA LEU A 77 -5.29 -11.04 -13.30
C LEU A 77 -5.04 -11.78 -14.63
N LYS A 78 -5.29 -13.09 -14.68
CA LYS A 78 -5.26 -13.84 -15.94
C LYS A 78 -6.27 -13.28 -16.93
N THR A 79 -7.52 -13.09 -16.48
CA THR A 79 -8.64 -12.66 -17.31
C THR A 79 -8.50 -11.22 -17.82
N TYR A 80 -8.15 -10.29 -16.93
CA TYR A 80 -8.22 -8.84 -17.21
C TYR A 80 -6.88 -8.17 -17.46
N GLU A 81 -5.77 -8.77 -17.01
CA GLU A 81 -4.41 -8.26 -17.23
C GLU A 81 -3.55 -9.19 -18.12
N ALA A 82 -4.15 -10.22 -18.72
CA ALA A 82 -3.50 -11.17 -19.63
C ALA A 82 -2.24 -11.83 -19.02
N MET A 83 -2.29 -12.12 -17.72
CA MET A 83 -1.23 -12.85 -17.03
C MET A 83 -1.33 -14.35 -17.31
N GLU A 84 -0.46 -14.88 -18.18
CA GLU A 84 -0.52 -16.29 -18.59
C GLU A 84 0.33 -17.25 -17.74
N ASP A 85 1.41 -16.75 -17.12
CA ASP A 85 2.29 -17.58 -16.30
C ASP A 85 1.98 -17.42 -14.81
N MET A 86 1.19 -18.34 -14.27
CA MET A 86 0.84 -18.36 -12.85
C MET A 86 2.02 -18.58 -11.89
N GLY A 87 3.05 -19.30 -12.35
CA GLY A 87 4.26 -19.53 -11.55
C GLY A 87 5.11 -18.25 -11.44
N TYR A 88 5.14 -17.46 -12.51
CA TYR A 88 5.72 -16.12 -12.48
C TYR A 88 4.85 -15.15 -11.67
N LEU A 89 3.52 -15.17 -11.87
CA LEU A 89 2.59 -14.30 -11.16
C LEU A 89 2.69 -14.42 -9.64
N ILE A 90 2.67 -15.65 -9.09
CA ILE A 90 2.72 -15.84 -7.63
C ILE A 90 4.02 -15.32 -7.01
N LYS A 91 5.13 -15.40 -7.77
CA LYS A 91 6.41 -14.81 -7.37
C LYS A 91 6.32 -13.27 -7.35
N GLU A 92 5.77 -12.66 -8.39
CA GLU A 92 5.58 -11.20 -8.46
C GLU A 92 4.66 -10.70 -7.33
N LEU A 93 3.61 -11.45 -7.00
CA LEU A 93 2.73 -11.15 -5.86
C LEU A 93 3.49 -11.18 -4.53
N TYR A 94 4.35 -12.19 -4.34
CA TYR A 94 5.23 -12.26 -3.18
C TYR A 94 6.21 -11.09 -3.12
N ASP A 95 6.88 -10.77 -4.23
CA ASP A 95 7.83 -9.66 -4.31
C ASP A 95 7.14 -8.32 -3.99
N TYR A 96 5.95 -8.09 -4.54
CA TYR A 96 5.10 -6.95 -4.20
C TYR A 96 4.78 -6.91 -2.71
N ALA A 97 4.23 -7.99 -2.14
CA ALA A 97 3.85 -8.06 -0.74
C ALA A 97 5.05 -7.80 0.20
N LYS A 98 6.20 -8.40 -0.11
CA LYS A 98 7.45 -8.22 0.64
C LYS A 98 7.93 -6.77 0.63
N MET A 99 7.95 -6.13 -0.53
CA MET A 99 8.35 -4.71 -0.66
C MET A 99 7.42 -3.80 0.11
N MET A 100 6.11 -3.97 -0.06
CA MET A 100 5.12 -3.12 0.57
C MET A 100 5.11 -3.29 2.08
N ASN A 101 5.16 -4.53 2.58
CA ASN A 101 5.18 -4.83 4.02
C ASN A 101 6.44 -4.33 4.73
N THR A 102 7.56 -4.21 4.03
CA THR A 102 8.78 -3.59 4.58
C THR A 102 8.54 -2.10 4.93
N ILE A 103 7.63 -1.45 4.20
CA ILE A 103 7.30 -0.04 4.39
C ILE A 103 6.13 0.12 5.38
N SER A 104 5.07 -0.66 5.18
CA SER A 104 3.84 -0.66 5.98
C SER A 104 3.05 -1.94 5.72
N ASP A 105 2.47 -2.53 6.76
CA ASP A 105 1.59 -3.71 6.68
C ASP A 105 0.17 -3.39 6.16
N LYS A 106 -0.19 -2.11 6.06
CA LYS A 106 -1.50 -1.61 5.60
C LYS A 106 -1.62 -1.50 4.08
N PHE A 107 -0.88 -2.31 3.32
CA PHE A 107 -0.93 -2.27 1.85
C PHE A 107 -2.13 -3.03 1.27
N ASP A 108 -2.54 -2.59 0.08
CA ASP A 108 -3.57 -3.26 -0.71
C ASP A 108 -3.01 -4.56 -1.29
N LYS A 109 -3.52 -5.69 -0.82
CA LYS A 109 -3.09 -7.05 -1.21
C LYS A 109 -3.61 -7.46 -2.59
N TYR A 110 -4.71 -6.85 -3.04
CA TYR A 110 -5.41 -7.23 -4.27
C TYR A 110 -5.68 -6.00 -5.15
N PRO A 111 -4.63 -5.26 -5.56
CA PRO A 111 -4.81 -4.04 -6.34
C PRO A 111 -5.46 -4.33 -7.70
N ARG A 112 -6.47 -3.56 -8.07
CA ARG A 112 -7.22 -3.74 -9.34
C ARG A 112 -6.34 -3.79 -10.61
N HIS A 113 -5.24 -3.05 -10.61
CA HIS A 113 -4.28 -2.97 -11.72
C HIS A 113 -2.90 -3.38 -11.21
N PHE A 114 -2.70 -4.68 -11.03
CA PHE A 114 -1.51 -5.24 -10.39
C PHE A 114 -0.24 -4.84 -11.09
N LEU A 115 -0.15 -5.00 -12.43
CA LEU A 115 1.10 -4.76 -13.15
C LEU A 115 1.57 -3.30 -13.03
N THR A 116 0.62 -2.36 -13.13
CA THR A 116 0.90 -0.94 -12.95
C THR A 116 1.27 -0.63 -11.50
N THR A 117 0.51 -1.18 -10.54
CA THR A 117 0.74 -0.97 -9.10
C THR A 117 2.09 -1.54 -8.67
N HIS A 118 2.45 -2.74 -9.13
CA HIS A 118 3.72 -3.39 -8.83
C HIS A 118 4.90 -2.55 -9.34
N LYS A 119 4.84 -2.06 -10.59
CA LYS A 119 5.88 -1.16 -11.13
C LYS A 119 6.04 0.13 -10.33
N ILE A 120 4.93 0.74 -9.89
CA ILE A 120 4.95 1.93 -9.03
C ILE A 120 5.57 1.58 -7.67
N ALA A 121 5.19 0.45 -7.08
CA ALA A 121 5.74 -0.05 -5.82
C ALA A 121 7.25 -0.27 -5.90
N CYS A 122 7.77 -0.94 -6.94
CA CYS A 122 9.23 -1.12 -7.15
C CYS A 122 9.97 0.24 -7.16
N ARG A 123 9.42 1.23 -7.88
CA ARG A 123 10.01 2.58 -7.97
C ARG A 123 10.00 3.29 -6.62
N ASN A 124 8.91 3.17 -5.87
CA ASN A 124 8.74 3.83 -4.58
C ASN A 124 9.60 3.16 -3.50
N TYR A 125 9.66 1.83 -3.47
CA TYR A 125 10.41 1.03 -2.50
C TYR A 125 11.88 1.44 -2.43
N ASN A 126 12.54 1.59 -3.58
CA ASN A 126 13.94 2.03 -3.63
C ASN A 126 14.15 3.43 -3.04
N ARG A 127 13.14 4.31 -3.09
CA ARG A 127 13.19 5.66 -2.52
C ARG A 127 12.88 5.66 -1.01
N MET A 128 12.22 4.63 -0.50
CA MET A 128 11.70 4.56 0.88
C MET A 128 12.65 3.86 1.86
N LYS A 129 13.80 3.36 1.41
CA LYS A 129 14.86 2.77 2.25
C LYS A 129 15.61 3.79 3.13
N LYS A 130 15.31 5.08 3.01
CA LYS A 130 15.97 6.13 3.79
C LYS A 130 15.45 6.14 5.23
N GLU A 131 16.36 6.24 6.19
CA GLU A 131 16.04 6.53 7.57
C GLU A 131 15.81 8.03 7.76
N PHE A 132 14.79 8.38 8.54
CA PHE A 132 14.41 9.76 8.83
C PHE A 132 14.38 9.99 10.34
N SER A 133 14.74 11.19 10.78
CA SER A 133 14.73 11.53 12.21
C SER A 133 13.32 11.85 12.69
N GLU A 134 12.78 10.96 13.53
CA GLU A 134 11.46 11.11 14.16
C GLU A 134 11.37 12.37 15.04
N ASP A 135 12.46 12.72 15.75
CA ASP A 135 12.51 13.91 16.60
C ASP A 135 12.42 15.21 15.79
N LEU A 136 13.07 15.24 14.62
CA LEU A 136 12.97 16.39 13.72
C LEU A 136 11.56 16.49 13.13
N PHE A 137 10.93 15.37 12.80
CA PHE A 137 9.56 15.34 12.32
C PHE A 137 8.57 15.87 13.37
N LYS A 138 8.64 15.39 14.60
CA LYS A 138 7.76 15.80 15.70
C LYS A 138 7.81 17.31 15.96
N LYS A 139 8.97 17.94 15.82
CA LYS A 139 9.14 19.41 15.94
C LYS A 139 8.38 20.21 14.86
N ARG A 140 7.96 19.57 13.77
CA ARG A 140 7.26 20.19 12.63
C ARG A 140 5.75 20.01 12.68
N ILE A 141 5.23 19.22 13.62
CA ILE A 141 3.80 18.94 13.75
C ILE A 141 3.07 20.23 14.12
N MET A 142 2.03 20.55 13.35
CA MET A 142 1.21 21.76 13.55
C MET A 142 -0.25 21.37 13.77
N LYS A 143 -0.57 20.85 14.96
CA LYS A 143 -1.94 20.40 15.32
C LYS A 143 -3.00 21.50 15.17
N LYS A 144 -2.63 22.79 15.16
CA LYS A 144 -3.56 23.92 14.88
C LYS A 144 -4.29 23.81 13.54
N TYR A 145 -3.72 23.07 12.57
CA TYR A 145 -4.32 22.86 11.25
C TYR A 145 -5.40 21.79 11.23
N GLU A 146 -5.49 20.96 12.26
CA GLU A 146 -6.54 19.96 12.39
C GLU A 146 -7.89 20.65 12.62
N CYS A 147 -8.90 20.24 11.86
CA CYS A 147 -10.26 20.72 12.00
C CYS A 147 -11.23 19.83 11.24
N THR A 148 -12.52 20.10 11.38
CA THR A 148 -13.57 19.35 10.70
C THR A 148 -14.50 20.24 9.91
N PHE A 149 -15.03 19.72 8.81
CA PHE A 149 -16.02 20.37 7.96
C PHE A 149 -17.00 19.29 7.47
N GLY A 150 -18.27 19.39 7.87
CA GLY A 150 -19.27 18.38 7.53
C GLY A 150 -18.82 16.98 7.96
N ASP A 151 -18.84 16.04 7.03
CA ASP A 151 -18.44 14.64 7.24
C ASP A 151 -16.93 14.39 7.08
N TYR A 152 -16.14 15.45 6.94
CA TYR A 152 -14.69 15.37 6.74
C TYR A 152 -13.90 15.93 7.91
N GLN A 153 -12.68 15.43 8.06
CA GLN A 153 -11.71 15.90 9.03
C GLN A 153 -10.30 15.96 8.45
N PHE A 154 -9.57 16.99 8.87
CA PHE A 154 -8.16 17.20 8.56
C PHE A 154 -7.33 16.71 9.74
N ILE A 155 -6.47 15.72 9.49
CA ILE A 155 -5.63 15.07 10.49
C ILE A 155 -4.17 15.33 10.14
N TYR A 156 -3.37 15.67 11.15
CA TYR A 156 -1.93 15.82 10.99
C TYR A 156 -1.24 14.50 11.42
N PRO A 157 -0.34 13.92 10.60
CA PRO A 157 0.41 12.71 10.96
C PRO A 157 1.18 12.90 12.28
N GLU A 158 1.06 11.92 13.18
CA GLU A 158 1.68 11.95 14.50
C GLU A 158 3.15 11.52 14.46
N ASN A 159 3.49 10.71 13.47
CA ASN A 159 4.82 10.15 13.30
C ASN A 159 5.14 9.92 11.81
N ILE A 160 6.39 9.55 11.51
CA ILE A 160 6.83 9.28 10.13
C ILE A 160 6.15 8.04 9.54
N GLN A 161 5.81 7.05 10.37
CA GLN A 161 5.11 5.85 9.92
C GLN A 161 3.73 6.17 9.36
N ASP A 162 3.01 7.15 9.90
CA ASP A 162 1.71 7.57 9.35
C ASP A 162 1.83 8.07 7.89
N ILE A 163 2.95 8.75 7.56
CA ILE A 163 3.22 9.19 6.18
C ILE A 163 3.60 8.00 5.27
N LYS A 164 4.31 7.00 5.81
CA LYS A 164 4.64 5.77 5.08
C LYS A 164 3.38 4.94 4.80
N ASP A 165 2.52 4.78 5.81
CA ASP A 165 1.20 4.13 5.70
C ASP A 165 0.34 4.84 4.65
N GLU A 166 0.31 6.18 4.66
CA GLU A 166 -0.39 6.96 3.63
C GLU A 166 0.21 6.71 2.24
N SER A 167 1.54 6.73 2.11
CA SER A 167 2.25 6.51 0.84
C SER A 167 1.85 5.17 0.21
N VAL A 168 1.82 4.12 1.04
CA VAL A 168 1.51 2.75 0.64
C VAL A 168 0.05 2.62 0.20
N GLN A 169 -0.89 3.13 0.98
CA GLN A 169 -2.31 3.07 0.64
C GLN A 169 -2.65 3.89 -0.61
N GLN A 170 -2.07 5.09 -0.71
CA GLN A 170 -2.31 6.01 -1.83
C GLN A 170 -1.53 5.63 -3.10
N ASN A 171 -0.54 4.72 -3.01
CA ASN A 171 0.43 4.45 -4.09
C ASN A 171 1.16 5.72 -4.59
N ASN A 172 1.21 6.74 -3.74
CA ASN A 172 1.83 8.03 -4.02
C ASN A 172 3.24 8.08 -3.42
N CYS A 173 4.10 8.92 -4.00
CA CYS A 173 5.45 9.15 -3.48
C CYS A 173 5.46 10.06 -2.24
N VAL A 174 4.61 9.82 -1.23
CA VAL A 174 4.46 10.73 -0.08
C VAL A 174 5.71 10.76 0.81
N SER A 175 6.53 9.70 0.78
CA SER A 175 7.85 9.66 1.43
C SER A 175 8.83 10.72 0.94
N SER A 176 8.74 11.16 -0.32
CA SER A 176 9.57 12.26 -0.85
C SER A 176 9.29 13.60 -0.16
N TYR A 177 8.18 13.69 0.59
CA TYR A 177 7.82 14.86 1.36
C TYR A 177 8.35 14.81 2.80
N ILE A 178 8.78 13.65 3.33
CA ILE A 178 9.30 13.57 4.71
C ILE A 178 10.49 14.50 4.89
N ASP A 179 11.44 14.50 3.94
CA ASP A 179 12.56 15.44 3.92
C ASP A 179 12.09 16.90 3.88
N LYS A 180 11.09 17.22 3.04
CA LYS A 180 10.55 18.57 2.94
C LYS A 180 9.85 19.03 4.22
N VAL A 181 9.16 18.12 4.92
CA VAL A 181 8.52 18.41 6.21
C VAL A 181 9.57 18.66 7.27
N ILE A 182 10.58 17.78 7.39
CA ILE A 182 11.71 17.93 8.32
C ILE A 182 12.46 19.24 8.07
N ASP A 183 12.71 19.59 6.82
CA ASP A 183 13.34 20.86 6.41
C ASP A 183 12.46 22.09 6.67
N GLY A 184 11.17 21.91 6.96
CA GLY A 184 10.21 23.00 7.16
C GLY A 184 9.77 23.68 5.85
N LYS A 185 9.91 23.01 4.71
CA LYS A 185 9.51 23.51 3.38
C LYS A 185 8.01 23.35 3.12
N CYS A 186 7.37 22.38 3.76
CA CYS A 186 5.93 22.14 3.67
C CYS A 186 5.41 21.39 4.90
N HIS A 187 4.10 21.30 5.04
CA HIS A 187 3.42 20.34 5.92
C HIS A 187 2.65 19.33 5.07
N ILE A 188 2.55 18.10 5.57
CA ILE A 188 1.68 17.06 5.00
C ILE A 188 0.53 16.83 5.97
N MET A 189 -0.67 16.78 5.43
CA MET A 189 -1.90 16.50 6.16
C MET A 189 -2.76 15.50 5.41
N PHE A 190 -3.69 14.91 6.13
CA PHE A 190 -4.61 13.92 5.63
C PHE A 190 -6.03 14.46 5.73
N LEU A 191 -6.77 14.42 4.63
CA LEU A 191 -8.21 14.60 4.65
C LEU A 191 -8.84 13.21 4.70
N ARG A 192 -9.79 13.03 5.62
CA ARG A 192 -10.44 11.75 5.95
C ARG A 192 -11.94 11.95 6.08
N LYS A 193 -12.70 10.86 5.90
CA LYS A 193 -14.10 10.82 6.34
C LYS A 193 -14.13 10.63 7.86
N LYS A 194 -15.09 11.28 8.52
CA LYS A 194 -15.33 11.10 9.96
C LYS A 194 -15.75 9.68 10.31
N SER A 195 -16.47 9.02 9.40
CA SER A 195 -16.92 7.63 9.57
C SER A 195 -15.78 6.62 9.48
N ALA A 196 -14.63 7.00 8.91
CA ALA A 196 -13.49 6.13 8.68
C ALA A 196 -12.18 6.92 8.77
N PRO A 197 -11.77 7.37 9.99
CA PRO A 197 -10.57 8.18 10.20
C PRO A 197 -9.29 7.48 9.73
N ASP A 198 -9.23 6.16 9.87
CA ASP A 198 -8.05 5.35 9.58
C ASP A 198 -7.92 4.98 8.09
N GLU A 199 -8.97 5.23 7.29
CA GLU A 199 -8.97 4.93 5.86
C GLU A 199 -8.41 6.10 5.05
N SER A 200 -7.34 5.82 4.30
CA SER A 200 -6.73 6.82 3.43
C SER A 200 -7.69 7.35 2.36
N LEU A 201 -7.79 8.67 2.23
CA LEU A 201 -8.70 9.34 1.28
C LEU A 201 -7.96 10.36 0.40
N VAL A 202 -7.47 11.44 0.98
CA VAL A 202 -6.71 12.49 0.28
C VAL A 202 -5.48 12.90 1.08
N THR A 203 -4.34 13.00 0.40
CA THR A 203 -3.10 13.57 0.94
C THR A 203 -2.96 15.03 0.52
N ILE A 204 -2.63 15.89 1.48
CA ILE A 204 -2.61 17.36 1.32
C ILE A 204 -1.21 17.89 1.61
N GLU A 205 -0.72 18.77 0.74
CA GLU A 205 0.49 19.57 0.96
C GLU A 205 0.10 21.01 1.29
N ILE A 206 0.60 21.51 2.42
CA ILE A 206 0.44 22.89 2.86
C ILE A 206 1.79 23.60 2.78
N ARG A 207 1.79 24.80 2.20
CA ARG A 207 2.93 25.72 2.21
C ARG A 207 2.42 27.12 2.55
N ASN A 208 3.14 27.84 3.40
CA ASN A 208 2.78 29.21 3.82
C ASN A 208 1.32 29.32 4.28
N ASP A 209 0.89 28.41 5.16
CA ASP A 209 -0.47 28.34 5.73
C ASP A 209 -1.60 28.15 4.69
N ARG A 210 -1.27 27.67 3.49
CA ARG A 210 -2.21 27.41 2.40
C ARG A 210 -2.03 26.01 1.84
N ILE A 211 -3.13 25.31 1.58
CA ILE A 211 -3.14 24.06 0.81
C ILE A 211 -2.79 24.39 -0.64
N VAL A 212 -1.68 23.86 -1.12
CA VAL A 212 -1.17 24.06 -2.49
C VAL A 212 -1.34 22.82 -3.37
N GLN A 213 -1.54 21.65 -2.76
CA GLN A 213 -1.80 20.41 -3.47
C GLN A 213 -2.69 19.51 -2.60
N ALA A 214 -3.64 18.83 -3.24
CA ALA A 214 -4.43 17.76 -2.65
C ALA A 214 -4.60 16.67 -3.70
N LYS A 215 -4.30 15.42 -3.35
CA LYS A 215 -4.32 14.29 -4.29
C LYS A 215 -4.89 13.03 -3.65
N ARG A 216 -5.62 12.27 -4.47
CA ARG A 216 -6.13 10.93 -4.15
C ARG A 216 -5.14 9.86 -4.59
N ARG A 217 -5.60 8.61 -4.54
CA ARG A 217 -4.83 7.41 -4.86
C ARG A 217 -4.35 7.51 -6.30
N PHE A 218 -3.12 7.08 -6.57
CA PHE A 218 -2.47 7.16 -7.88
C PHE A 218 -2.30 8.60 -8.43
N ASN A 219 -2.34 9.62 -7.57
CA ASN A 219 -2.31 11.05 -7.90
C ASN A 219 -3.54 11.56 -8.66
N ASP A 220 -4.67 10.87 -8.51
CA ASP A 220 -5.96 11.35 -9.00
C ASP A 220 -6.36 12.67 -8.34
N ASP A 221 -7.19 13.43 -9.04
CA ASP A 221 -7.75 14.67 -8.53
C ASP A 221 -8.81 14.40 -7.44
N VAL A 222 -9.00 15.39 -6.58
CA VAL A 222 -10.07 15.36 -5.57
C VAL A 222 -11.43 15.56 -6.23
N THR A 223 -12.50 15.10 -5.59
CA THR A 223 -13.86 15.37 -6.07
C THR A 223 -14.26 16.82 -5.82
N ASP A 224 -15.32 17.29 -6.48
CA ASP A 224 -15.87 18.63 -6.24
C ASP A 224 -16.28 18.85 -4.77
N GLU A 225 -16.73 17.80 -4.09
CA GLU A 225 -17.09 17.85 -2.68
C GLU A 225 -15.86 17.99 -1.78
N GLU A 226 -14.83 17.18 -2.03
CA GLU A 226 -13.53 17.27 -1.35
C GLU A 226 -12.87 18.64 -1.59
N GLN A 227 -12.96 19.16 -2.82
CA GLN A 227 -12.43 20.48 -3.18
C GLN A 227 -13.12 21.59 -2.39
N LYS A 228 -14.46 21.55 -2.24
CA LYS A 228 -15.19 22.52 -1.40
C LYS A 228 -14.71 22.50 0.05
N VAL A 229 -14.43 21.33 0.59
CA VAL A 229 -13.91 21.16 1.96
C VAL A 229 -12.49 21.73 2.07
N ILE A 230 -11.63 21.49 1.09
CA ILE A 230 -10.28 22.06 0.99
C ILE A 230 -10.33 23.59 0.89
N ASP A 231 -11.25 24.14 0.10
CA ASP A 231 -11.42 25.59 -0.04
C ASP A 231 -11.88 26.23 1.27
N ASN A 232 -12.76 25.56 2.02
CA ASN A 232 -13.20 26.02 3.34
C ASN A 232 -12.05 26.00 4.35
N TRP A 233 -11.17 24.99 4.30
CA TRP A 233 -9.94 24.98 5.09
C TRP A 233 -9.06 26.18 4.72
N ASN A 234 -8.80 26.40 3.43
CA ASN A 234 -8.00 27.54 2.96
C ASN A 234 -8.58 28.89 3.40
N LYS A 235 -9.90 29.08 3.36
CA LYS A 235 -10.56 30.31 3.86
C LYS A 235 -10.42 30.49 5.37
N LYS A 236 -10.44 29.40 6.14
CA LYS A 236 -10.28 29.44 7.59
C LYS A 236 -8.85 29.83 8.00
N PHE A 237 -7.85 29.32 7.30
CA PHE A 237 -6.44 29.52 7.62
C PHE A 237 -5.72 30.56 6.75
N SER A 238 -6.41 31.13 5.76
CA SER A 238 -5.91 32.30 5.03
C SER A 238 -5.71 33.42 6.03
N ASN A 239 -4.46 33.72 6.35
CA ASN A 239 -4.11 34.94 7.05
C ASN A 239 -4.74 36.12 6.30
N LYS A 240 -5.47 37.00 7.00
CA LYS A 240 -5.74 38.37 6.53
C LYS A 240 -4.41 39.15 6.50
N LYS A 241 -3.51 38.78 5.58
CA LYS A 241 -2.26 39.50 5.28
C LYS A 241 -2.44 40.42 4.07
N GLU A 242 -3.63 40.99 3.92
CA GLU A 242 -3.96 42.06 2.97
C GLU A 242 -4.57 43.27 3.71
N GLU A 243 -4.02 43.64 4.85
CA GLU A 243 -4.17 45.00 5.42
C GLU A 243 -2.83 45.33 6.09
N VAL A 244 -1.91 45.89 5.31
CA VAL A 244 -0.82 46.86 5.61
C VAL A 244 0.22 46.70 4.50
N ALA A 245 -0.13 47.17 3.30
CA ALA A 245 0.84 47.57 2.28
C ALA A 245 0.16 48.48 1.26
N THR A 246 -0.34 49.63 1.67
CA THR A 246 -0.30 50.88 0.88
C THR A 246 -0.40 52.06 1.84
#